data_AF-A0A383DPV3-F1
#
_entry.id   AF-A0A383DPV3-F1
#
_cell.length_a   1.000
_cell.length_b   1.000
_cell.length_c   1.000
_cell.angle_alpha   90.00
_cell.angle_beta   90.00
_cell.angle_gamma   90.00
#
_symmetry.space_group_name_H-M   'P 1'
#
loop_
_entity.id
_entity.type
_entity.pdbx_description
1 polymer ?
#
loop_
_entity_poly.entity_id
_entity_poly.type
_entity_poly.pdbx_seq_one_letter_code
_entity_poly.pdbx_strand_id
1 'polypeptide(L)' 'MNKSVTCKVYDEVLLITLDRPKANAIDAITSHALGDAFIDFRDN' A
#
# COMPACT_ATOMS: atom_id res chain seq x y z
N MET A 1 4.83 2.44 14.99
CA MET A 1 3.63 2.72 14.17
C MET A 1 3.34 1.49 13.33
N ASN A 2 2.16 0.89 13.46
CA ASN A 2 1.75 -0.18 12.54
C ASN A 2 1.63 0.40 11.13
N LYS A 3 2.25 -0.25 10.14
CA LYS A 3 2.12 0.15 8.74
C LYS A 3 0.68 -0.11 8.30
N SER A 4 -0.02 0.93 7.85
CA SER A 4 -1.41 0.83 7.37
C SER A 4 -1.55 0.10 6.03
N VAL A 5 -0.43 -0.07 5.32
CA VAL A 5 -0.30 -0.74 4.04
C VAL A 5 0.92 -1.65 4.05
N THR A 6 0.78 -2.87 3.56
CA THR A 6 1.92 -3.76 3.29
C THR A 6 1.92 -4.16 1.82
N CYS A 7 3.10 -4.28 1.23
CA CYS A 7 3.29 -4.55 -0.20
C CYS A 7 4.13 -5.82 -0.39
N LYS A 8 3.77 -6.63 -1.38
CA LYS A 8 4.56 -7.76 -1.86
C LYS A 8 4.50 -7.79 -3.38
N VAL A 9 5.62 -8.01 -4.03
CA VAL A 9 5.69 -8.18 -5.50
C VAL A 9 5.79 -9.66 -5.81
N TYR A 10 4.94 -10.13 -6.72
CA TYR A 10 4.93 -11.47 -7.28
C TYR A 10 5.10 -11.34 -8.78
N ASP A 11 6.33 -11.50 -9.25
CA ASP A 11 6.71 -11.23 -10.65
C ASP A 11 6.23 -9.84 -11.08
N GLU A 12 5.34 -9.75 -12.07
CA GLU A 12 4.80 -8.50 -12.60
C GLU A 12 3.53 -8.01 -11.85
N VAL A 13 3.25 -8.55 -10.65
CA VAL A 13 2.04 -8.22 -9.87
C VAL A 13 2.39 -7.66 -8.50
N LEU A 14 1.93 -6.44 -8.22
CA LEU A 14 1.98 -5.84 -6.88
C LEU A 14 0.74 -6.21 -6.06
N LEU A 15 0.93 -6.98 -4.98
CA LEU A 15 -0.07 -7.23 -3.94
C LEU A 15 0.04 -6.19 -2.83
N ILE A 16 -1.02 -5.40 -2.64
CA ILE A 16 -1.13 -4.44 -1.55
C ILE A 16 -2.20 -4.92 -0.56
N THR A 17 -1.85 -5.01 0.72
CA THR A 17 -2.78 -5.29 1.82
C THR A 17 -2.99 -4.05 2.66
N LEU A 18 -4.23 -3.56 2.71
CA LEU A 18 -4.67 -2.56 3.68
C LEU A 18 -4.95 -3.28 5.00
N ASP A 19 -4.16 -3.00 6.03
CA ASP A 19 -4.33 -3.58 7.36
C ASP A 19 -4.81 -2.48 8.31
N ARG A 20 -6.10 -2.17 8.24
CA ARG A 20 -6.70 -1.10 9.05
C ARG A 20 -7.97 -1.54 9.77
N PRO A 21 -8.10 -1.22 11.08
CA PRO A 21 -9.23 -1.67 11.90
C PRO A 21 -10.59 -1.06 11.52
N LYS A 22 -10.64 0.09 10.83
CA LYS A 22 -11.89 0.72 10.35
C LYS A 22 -12.24 0.29 8.92
N ALA A 23 -12.46 -1.00 8.71
CA ALA A 23 -12.89 -1.56 7.42
C ALA A 23 -12.02 -1.11 6.22
N ASN A 24 -10.70 -0.98 6.41
CA ASN A 24 -9.78 -0.57 5.35
C ASN A 24 -10.06 0.79 4.70
N ALA A 25 -10.73 1.70 5.42
CA ALA A 25 -10.91 3.07 4.94
C ALA A 25 -9.56 3.69 4.55
N ILE A 26 -9.51 4.42 3.43
CA ILE A 26 -8.32 5.12 2.97
C ILE A 26 -8.42 6.57 3.47
N ASP A 27 -7.57 6.93 4.43
CA ASP A 27 -7.37 8.31 4.85
C ASP A 27 -6.16 8.92 4.15
N ALA A 28 -5.86 10.20 4.43
CA ALA A 28 -4.75 10.90 3.80
C ALA A 28 -3.42 10.16 3.95
N ILE A 29 -3.11 9.64 5.14
CA ILE A 29 -1.86 8.91 5.40
C ILE A 29 -1.81 7.63 4.56
N THR A 30 -2.91 6.88 4.52
CA THR A 30 -3.00 5.65 3.71
C THR A 30 -2.93 5.96 2.21
N SER A 31 -3.54 7.07 1.77
CA SER A 31 -3.50 7.51 0.37
C SER A 31 -2.07 7.86 -0.08
N HIS A 32 -1.30 8.56 0.75
CA HIS A 32 0.11 8.84 0.44
C HIS A 32 0.93 7.56 0.38
N ALA A 33 0.76 6.65 1.34
CA ALA A 33 1.47 5.37 1.35
C ALA A 33 1.17 4.50 0.12
N LEU A 34 -0.08 4.52 -0.38
CA LEU A 34 -0.43 3.86 -1.64
C LEU A 34 0.25 4.51 -2.83
N GLY A 35 0.28 5.85 -2.90
CA GLY A 35 0.97 6.58 -3.96
C GLY A 35 2.46 6.21 -4.05
N ASP A 36 3.13 6.18 -2.89
CA ASP A 36 4.54 5.79 -2.81
C ASP A 36 4.75 4.34 -3.29
N ALA A 37 3.87 3.42 -2.91
CA ALA A 37 3.94 2.02 -3.35
C ALA A 37 3.74 1.85 -4.87
N PHE A 38 2.86 2.64 -5.48
CA PHE A 38 2.65 2.59 -6.93
C PHE A 38 3.82 3.19 -7.71
N ILE A 39 4.42 4.27 -7.21
CA ILE A 39 5.62 4.86 -7.81
C ILE A 39 6.78 3.87 -7.75
N ASP A 40 7.01 3.26 -6.59
CA ASP A 40 8.08 2.29 -6.38
C ASP A 40 7.94 1.07 -7.30
N PHE A 41 6.74 0.54 -7.49
CA PHE A 41 6.49 -0.58 -8.40
C PHE A 41 6.55 -0.22 -9.89
N ARG A 42 6.27 1.04 -10.25
CA ARG A 42 6.41 1.49 -11.65
C ARG A 42 7.88 1.60 -12.04
N ASP A 43 8.72 2.04 -11.10
CA ASP A 43 10.09 2.44 -11.37
C ASP A 43 11.12 1.31 -11.14
N ASN A 44 10.72 0.16 -10.55
CA ASN A 44 11.56 -1.01 -10.28
C ASN A 44 10.92 -2.31 -10.78
#